data_AF-A0A9W9DYD1-F1
#
_entry.id   AF-A0A9W9DYD1-F1
#
_cell.length_a   1.000
_cell.length_b   1.000
_cell.length_c   1.000
_cell.angle_alpha   90.00
_cell.angle_beta   90.00
_cell.angle_gamma   90.00
#
_symmetry.space_group_name_H-M   'P 1'
#
loop_
_entity.id
_entity.type
_entity.pdbx_description
1 polymer ?
#
loop_
_entity_poly.entity_id
_entity_poly.type
_entity_poly.pdbx_seq_one_letter_code
_entity_poly.pdbx_strand_id
1 'polypeptide(L)'
;MALVVPGNHSNITPPPPPQNPPTIEDVGRARLYETNMNFLHLQRGTLANVPTDAECGEVTRYALAVVVQNAPADAAPAWFNGALQVALQPILHEVQGLRNDVQDLRNGVQDLRNDVQGLCKGVQGLRNDVDHV
;
A
#
# COMPACT_ATOMS: atom_id res chain seq x y z
N MET A 1 -13.10 -16.47 8.45
CA MET A 1 -12.65 -17.29 9.60
C MET A 1 -13.51 -16.90 10.78
N ALA A 2 -14.11 -17.84 11.51
CA ALA A 2 -15.01 -17.51 12.61
C ALA A 2 -14.25 -16.76 13.71
N LEU A 3 -14.76 -15.60 14.13
CA LEU A 3 -14.17 -14.80 15.20
C LEU A 3 -14.63 -15.32 16.56
N VAL A 4 -13.68 -15.59 17.45
CA VAL A 4 -13.94 -16.07 18.81
C VAL A 4 -13.76 -14.91 19.78
N VAL A 5 -14.74 -14.70 20.64
CA VAL A 5 -14.70 -13.64 21.65
C VAL A 5 -13.69 -14.01 22.74
N PRO A 6 -12.66 -13.17 23.00
CA PRO A 6 -11.71 -13.42 24.07
C PRO A 6 -12.39 -13.35 25.45
N GLY A 7 -12.10 -14.31 26.32
CA GLY A 7 -12.52 -14.27 27.72
C GLY A 7 -11.71 -13.25 28.53
N ASN A 8 -12.17 -12.98 29.75
CA ASN A 8 -11.46 -12.18 30.73
C ASN A 8 -11.75 -12.70 32.15
N HIS A 9 -10.82 -12.46 33.08
CA HIS A 9 -11.01 -12.78 34.51
C HIS A 9 -11.69 -11.66 35.31
N SER A 10 -11.90 -10.49 34.69
CA SER A 10 -12.33 -9.25 35.36
C SER A 10 -13.84 -9.05 35.43
N ASN A 11 -14.61 -10.13 35.30
CA ASN A 11 -16.08 -10.15 35.33
C ASN A 11 -16.73 -9.21 34.30
N ILE A 12 -16.02 -8.83 33.23
CA ILE A 12 -16.60 -8.04 32.16
C ILE A 12 -17.39 -8.99 31.27
N THR A 13 -18.68 -8.74 31.10
CA THR A 13 -19.53 -9.57 30.23
C THR A 13 -19.05 -9.47 28.78
N PRO A 14 -18.64 -10.59 28.15
CA PRO A 14 -18.25 -10.58 26.75
C PRO A 14 -19.46 -10.31 25.84
N PRO A 15 -19.26 -9.71 24.65
CA PRO A 15 -20.32 -9.54 23.66
C PRO A 15 -20.79 -10.91 23.12
N PRO A 16 -22.01 -11.00 22.57
CA PRO A 16 -22.43 -12.19 21.84
C PRO A 16 -21.48 -12.48 20.67
N PRO A 17 -21.36 -13.74 20.23
CA PRO A 17 -20.58 -14.10 19.05
C PRO A 17 -21.01 -13.26 17.84
N PRO A 18 -20.05 -12.68 17.08
CA PRO A 18 -20.38 -11.82 15.95
C PRO A 18 -21.03 -12.62 14.81
N GLN A 19 -21.80 -11.94 13.98
CA GLN A 19 -22.34 -12.54 12.76
C GLN A 19 -21.22 -12.86 11.77
N ASN A 20 -21.51 -13.69 10.77
CA ASN A 20 -20.59 -14.03 9.69
C ASN A 20 -21.23 -13.71 8.33
N PRO A 21 -20.89 -12.59 7.67
CA PRO A 21 -19.86 -11.62 8.07
C PRO A 21 -20.29 -10.70 9.23
N PRO A 22 -19.35 -10.13 10.00
CA PRO A 22 -19.69 -9.22 11.09
C PRO A 22 -20.42 -7.98 10.60
N THR A 23 -21.43 -7.56 11.35
CA THR A 23 -22.20 -6.33 11.14
C THR A 23 -21.50 -5.12 11.75
N ILE A 24 -21.96 -3.91 11.41
CA ILE A 24 -21.47 -2.67 12.06
C ILE A 24 -21.80 -2.65 13.56
N GLU A 25 -22.88 -3.32 13.97
CA GLU A 25 -23.19 -3.49 15.39
C GLU A 25 -22.22 -4.44 16.07
N ASP A 26 -21.76 -5.50 15.40
CA ASP A 26 -20.72 -6.38 15.91
C ASP A 26 -19.41 -5.61 16.14
N VAL A 27 -19.07 -4.69 15.23
CA VAL A 27 -17.95 -3.75 15.41
C VAL A 27 -18.16 -2.91 16.66
N GLY A 28 -19.33 -2.28 16.82
CA GLY A 28 -19.66 -1.46 17.99
C GLY A 28 -19.54 -2.24 19.30
N ARG A 29 -20.11 -3.46 19.35
CA ARG A 29 -20.03 -4.35 20.52
C ARG A 29 -18.59 -4.76 20.84
N ALA A 30 -17.78 -5.07 19.83
CA ALA A 30 -16.37 -5.42 20.01
C ALA A 30 -15.53 -4.24 20.53
N ARG A 31 -15.74 -3.01 20.01
CA ARG A 31 -15.06 -1.80 20.50
C ARG A 31 -15.48 -1.41 21.91
N LEU A 32 -16.76 -1.59 22.26
CA LEU A 32 -17.24 -1.34 23.62
C LEU A 32 -16.61 -2.32 24.62
N TYR A 33 -16.51 -3.60 24.25
CA TYR A 33 -15.83 -4.60 25.06
C TYR A 33 -14.35 -4.28 25.27
N GLU A 34 -13.62 -3.92 24.20
CA GLU A 34 -12.24 -3.43 24.29
C GLU A 34 -12.11 -2.20 25.21
N THR A 35 -13.01 -1.23 25.09
CA THR A 35 -12.98 0.00 25.90
C THR A 35 -13.18 -0.31 27.38
N ASN A 36 -14.14 -1.18 27.72
CA ASN A 36 -14.38 -1.58 29.11
C ASN A 36 -13.17 -2.33 29.70
N MET A 37 -12.58 -3.23 28.93
CA MET A 37 -11.36 -3.95 29.31
C MET A 37 -10.21 -2.97 29.60
N ASN A 38 -9.96 -2.03 28.69
CA ASN A 38 -8.88 -1.06 28.84
C ASN A 38 -9.14 -0.07 29.99
N PHE A 39 -10.38 0.38 30.16
CA PHE A 39 -10.75 1.26 31.27
C PHE A 39 -10.49 0.60 32.62
N LEU A 40 -10.92 -0.65 32.78
CA LEU A 40 -10.70 -1.39 34.02
C LEU A 40 -9.22 -1.71 34.24
N HIS A 41 -8.48 -2.01 33.17
CA HIS A 41 -7.04 -2.23 33.22
C HIS A 41 -6.29 -1.00 33.77
N LEU A 42 -6.70 0.21 33.39
CA LEU A 42 -6.11 1.45 33.91
C LEU A 42 -6.36 1.67 35.41
N GLN A 43 -7.30 0.96 36.02
CA GLN A 43 -7.52 0.98 37.47
C GLN A 43 -6.59 0.03 38.24
N ARG A 44 -5.59 -0.57 37.56
CA ARG A 44 -4.55 -1.40 38.19
C ARG A 44 -3.83 -0.61 39.28
N GLY A 45 -3.92 -1.09 40.51
CA GLY A 45 -3.41 -0.40 41.72
C GLY A 45 -4.52 0.12 42.64
N THR A 46 -5.74 0.30 42.10
CA THR A 46 -6.95 0.64 42.88
C THR A 46 -7.86 -0.57 43.01
N LEU A 47 -8.03 -1.32 41.92
CA LEU A 47 -8.88 -2.51 41.86
C LEU A 47 -8.03 -3.78 41.78
N ALA A 48 -8.45 -4.82 42.50
CA ALA A 48 -7.74 -6.09 42.55
C ALA A 48 -8.03 -7.01 41.34
N ASN A 49 -9.22 -6.89 40.74
CA ASN A 49 -9.65 -7.73 39.61
C ASN A 49 -9.71 -6.90 38.32
N VAL A 50 -8.56 -6.67 37.70
CA VAL A 50 -8.41 -5.86 36.49
C VAL A 50 -7.82 -6.70 35.36
N PRO A 51 -8.15 -6.45 34.08
CA PRO A 51 -7.62 -7.24 32.98
C PRO A 51 -6.10 -7.23 32.96
N THR A 52 -5.49 -8.33 32.55
CA THR A 52 -4.05 -8.42 32.29
C THR A 52 -3.70 -7.71 30.99
N ASP A 53 -2.43 -7.34 30.84
CA ASP A 53 -1.91 -6.79 29.58
C ASP A 53 -2.17 -7.76 28.40
N ALA A 54 -2.10 -9.07 28.65
CA ALA A 54 -2.38 -10.10 27.65
C ALA A 54 -3.86 -10.10 27.23
N GLU A 55 -4.80 -10.05 28.17
CA GLU A 55 -6.23 -10.01 27.83
C GLU A 55 -6.62 -8.72 27.10
N CYS A 56 -5.99 -7.59 27.45
CA CYS A 56 -6.11 -6.34 26.68
C CYS A 56 -5.58 -6.51 25.24
N GLY A 57 -4.44 -7.17 25.06
CA GLY A 57 -3.90 -7.47 23.73
C GLY A 57 -4.81 -8.38 22.90
N GLU A 58 -5.39 -9.41 23.52
CA GLU A 58 -6.33 -10.34 22.87
C GLU A 58 -7.62 -9.63 22.43
N VAL A 59 -8.21 -8.80 23.29
CA VAL A 59 -9.44 -8.05 22.93
C VAL A 59 -9.17 -7.01 21.85
N THR A 60 -8.01 -6.35 21.84
CA THR A 60 -7.62 -5.45 20.75
C THR A 60 -7.48 -6.22 19.44
N ARG A 61 -6.83 -7.39 19.44
CA ARG A 61 -6.72 -8.21 18.21
C ARG A 61 -8.09 -8.66 17.71
N TYR A 62 -8.96 -9.10 18.62
CA TYR A 62 -10.34 -9.47 18.29
C TYR A 62 -11.11 -8.28 17.69
N ALA A 63 -11.09 -7.12 18.34
CA ALA A 63 -11.80 -5.94 17.88
C ALA A 63 -11.32 -5.46 16.50
N LEU A 64 -10.01 -5.48 16.26
CA LEU A 64 -9.43 -5.19 14.94
C LEU A 64 -9.86 -6.22 13.90
N ALA A 65 -9.89 -7.51 14.25
CA ALA A 65 -10.34 -8.55 13.33
C ALA A 65 -11.82 -8.41 12.95
N VAL A 66 -12.69 -8.02 13.90
CA VAL A 66 -14.10 -7.69 13.62
C VAL A 66 -14.20 -6.51 12.67
N VAL A 67 -13.44 -5.43 12.91
CA VAL A 67 -13.40 -4.25 12.02
C VAL A 67 -12.95 -4.64 10.61
N VAL A 68 -11.87 -5.42 10.49
CA VAL A 68 -11.33 -5.85 9.18
C VAL A 68 -12.32 -6.73 8.42
N GLN A 69 -13.02 -7.65 9.10
CA GLN A 69 -14.01 -8.50 8.45
C GLN A 69 -15.32 -7.77 8.09
N ASN A 70 -15.66 -6.69 8.80
CA ASN A 70 -16.80 -5.84 8.46
C ASN A 70 -16.47 -4.81 7.36
N ALA A 71 -15.20 -4.42 7.24
CA ALA A 71 -14.78 -3.40 6.29
C ALA A 71 -15.19 -3.78 4.86
N PRO A 72 -15.64 -2.82 4.04
CA PRO A 72 -15.87 -3.06 2.61
C PRO A 72 -14.53 -3.50 2.00
N ALA A 73 -14.57 -4.59 1.23
CA ALA A 73 -13.40 -5.39 0.86
C ALA A 73 -12.23 -4.62 0.20
N ASP A 74 -12.43 -3.39 -0.27
CA ASP A 74 -11.46 -2.65 -1.10
C ASP A 74 -11.37 -1.15 -0.81
N ALA A 75 -11.94 -0.63 0.29
CA ALA A 75 -11.87 0.81 0.56
C ALA A 75 -10.59 1.18 1.29
N ALA A 76 -9.55 1.58 0.53
CA ALA A 76 -8.41 2.29 1.10
C ALA A 76 -8.90 3.51 1.92
N PRO A 77 -8.20 3.88 3.02
CA PRO A 77 -8.55 5.07 3.78
C PRO A 77 -8.63 6.31 2.88
N ALA A 78 -9.53 7.26 3.20
CA ALA A 78 -9.75 8.44 2.37
C ALA A 78 -8.47 9.26 2.09
N TRP A 79 -7.51 9.25 3.02
CA TRP A 79 -6.22 9.93 2.87
C TRP A 79 -5.23 9.18 1.97
N PHE A 80 -5.40 7.87 1.78
CA PHE A 80 -4.41 6.99 1.16
C PHE A 80 -4.16 7.35 -0.31
N ASN A 81 -5.23 7.58 -1.09
CA ASN A 81 -5.09 7.91 -2.50
C ASN A 81 -4.35 9.25 -2.72
N GLY A 82 -4.59 10.25 -1.87
CA GLY A 82 -3.88 11.52 -1.93
C GLY A 82 -2.40 11.38 -1.59
N ALA A 83 -2.08 10.63 -0.52
CA ALA A 83 -0.70 10.34 -0.15
C ALA A 83 0.04 9.55 -1.24
N LEU A 84 -0.63 8.56 -1.84
CA LEU A 84 -0.07 7.76 -2.93
C LEU A 84 0.23 8.60 -4.17
N GLN A 85 -0.64 9.54 -4.54
CA GLN A 85 -0.38 10.47 -5.65
C GLN A 85 0.85 11.34 -5.42
N VAL A 86 1.01 11.88 -4.21
CA VAL A 86 2.19 12.68 -3.85
C VAL A 86 3.45 11.83 -3.90
N ALA A 87 3.41 10.61 -3.38
CA ALA A 87 4.56 9.70 -3.38
C ALA A 87 4.96 9.27 -4.80
N LEU A 88 4.00 9.10 -5.72
CA LEU A 88 4.27 8.64 -7.09
C LEU A 88 4.61 9.77 -8.07
N GLN A 89 4.39 11.04 -7.72
CA GLN A 89 4.68 12.19 -8.61
C GLN A 89 6.12 12.20 -9.15
N PRO A 90 7.18 12.04 -8.34
CA PRO A 90 8.56 12.07 -8.83
C PRO A 90 8.82 10.96 -9.85
N ILE A 91 8.33 9.75 -9.59
CA ILE A 91 8.48 8.59 -10.47
C ILE A 91 7.77 8.86 -11.81
N LEU A 92 6.56 9.41 -11.77
CA LEU A 92 5.82 9.76 -12.99
C LEU A 92 6.58 10.81 -13.82
N HIS A 93 7.20 11.79 -13.17
CA HIS A 93 8.02 12.79 -13.84
C HIS A 93 9.30 12.19 -14.44
N GLU A 94 10.00 11.31 -13.73
CA GLU A 94 11.18 10.61 -14.26
C GLU A 94 10.83 9.72 -15.45
N VAL A 95 9.72 8.99 -15.40
CA VAL A 95 9.25 8.16 -16.52
C VAL A 95 8.91 9.01 -17.74
N GLN A 96 8.40 10.22 -17.55
CA GLN A 96 8.19 11.18 -18.65
C GLN A 96 9.53 11.69 -19.20
N GLY A 97 10.50 12.01 -18.33
CA GLY A 97 11.86 12.40 -18.74
C GLY A 97 12.53 11.32 -19.58
N LEU A 98 12.55 10.07 -19.10
CA LEU A 98 13.11 8.93 -19.82
C LEU A 98 12.46 8.70 -21.18
N ARG A 99 11.15 8.95 -21.30
CA ARG A 99 10.46 8.86 -22.60
C ARG A 99 11.00 9.88 -23.59
N ASN A 100 11.29 11.09 -23.15
CA ASN A 100 11.87 12.13 -23.99
C ASN A 100 13.31 11.78 -24.39
N ASP A 101 14.12 11.35 -23.42
CA ASP A 101 15.51 10.94 -23.67
C ASP A 101 15.59 9.81 -24.71
N VAL A 102 14.70 8.82 -24.63
CA VAL A 102 14.60 7.73 -25.61
C VAL A 102 14.20 8.24 -27.00
N GLN A 103 13.31 9.24 -27.07
CA GLN A 103 12.90 9.83 -28.33
C GLN A 103 14.05 10.62 -28.97
N ASP A 104 14.79 11.38 -28.18
CA ASP A 104 15.96 12.15 -28.66
C ASP A 104 17.08 11.21 -29.12
N LEU A 105 17.36 10.14 -28.36
CA LEU A 105 18.30 9.11 -28.76
C LEU A 105 17.90 8.47 -30.10
N ARG A 106 16.61 8.17 -30.30
CA ARG A 106 16.12 7.61 -31.56
C ARG A 106 16.36 8.55 -32.74
N ASN A 107 16.13 9.84 -32.56
CA ASN A 107 16.38 10.85 -33.58
C ASN A 107 17.88 10.93 -33.89
N GLY A 108 18.74 11.01 -32.87
CA GLY A 108 20.19 11.05 -33.05
C GLY A 108 20.75 9.81 -33.76
N VAL A 109 20.20 8.62 -33.49
CA VAL A 109 20.56 7.39 -34.22
C VAL A 109 20.15 7.46 -35.70
N GLN A 110 19.03 8.09 -36.02
CA GLN A 110 18.59 8.27 -37.41
C GLN A 110 19.48 9.25 -38.16
N ASP A 111 19.90 10.34 -37.52
CA ASP A 111 20.82 11.31 -38.09
C ASP A 111 22.19 10.67 -38.36
N LEU A 112 22.74 9.95 -37.38
CA LEU A 112 24.01 9.22 -37.55
C LEU A 112 23.93 8.21 -38.70
N ARG A 113 22.79 7.52 -38.87
CA ARG A 113 22.59 6.62 -40.01
C ARG A 113 22.65 7.36 -41.35
N ASN A 114 22.08 8.56 -41.44
CA ASN A 114 22.11 9.37 -42.66
C ASN A 114 23.55 9.83 -42.97
N ASP A 115 24.29 10.27 -41.95
CA ASP A 115 25.70 10.69 -42.10
C ASP A 115 26.58 9.54 -42.60
N VAL A 116 26.43 8.35 -42.02
CA VAL A 116 27.15 7.15 -42.47
C VAL A 116 26.83 6.79 -43.92
N GLN A 117 25.56 6.91 -44.34
CA GLN A 117 25.20 6.70 -45.75
C GLN A 117 25.83 7.75 -46.68
N GLY A 118 25.89 9.01 -46.25
CA GLY A 118 26.58 10.09 -46.97
C GLY A 118 28.06 9.79 -47.15
N LEU A 119 28.75 9.40 -46.07
CA LEU A 119 30.15 8.99 -46.08
C LEU A 119 30.40 7.82 -47.04
N CYS A 120 29.57 6.78 -47.01
CA CYS A 120 29.68 5.64 -47.92
C CYS A 120 29.62 6.06 -49.40
N LYS A 121 28.69 6.96 -49.75
CA LYS A 121 28.59 7.51 -51.12
C LYS A 121 29.83 8.32 -51.49
N GLY A 122 30.33 9.14 -50.57
CA GLY A 122 31.56 9.92 -50.78
C GLY A 122 32.78 9.03 -51.04
N VAL A 123 32.97 7.97 -50.25
CA VAL A 123 34.05 7.01 -50.43
C VAL A 123 33.94 6.26 -51.76
N GLN A 124 32.72 5.87 -52.18
CA GLN A 124 32.50 5.27 -53.49
C GLN A 124 32.86 6.22 -54.63
N GLY A 125 32.50 7.50 -54.52
CA GLY A 125 32.89 8.53 -55.49
C GLY A 125 34.40 8.63 -55.64
N LEU A 126 35.12 8.78 -54.52
CA LEU A 126 36.59 8.84 -54.52
C LEU A 126 37.25 7.61 -55.12
N ARG A 127 36.70 6.41 -54.86
CA ARG A 127 37.20 5.18 -55.46
C ARG A 127 37.06 5.19 -56.98
N ASN A 128 35.90 5.59 -57.49
CA ASN A 128 35.68 5.69 -58.93
C ASN A 128 36.62 6.71 -59.57
N ASP A 129 36.85 7.85 -58.91
CA ASP A 129 37.79 8.88 -59.40
C ASP A 129 39.21 8.32 -59.51
N VAL A 130 39.68 7.58 -58.50
CA VAL A 130 41.01 6.93 -58.53
C VAL A 130 41.09 5.84 -59.61
N ASP A 131 40.02 5.06 -59.81
CA ASP A 131 39.97 4.01 -60.85
C ASP A 131 39.94 4.59 -62.28
N HIS A 132 39.71 5.90 -62.44
CA HIS A 132 39.61 6.61 -63.72
C HIS A 132 40.74 7.63 -63.98
N VAL A 133 41.75 7.68 -63.11
CA VAL A 133 43.04 8.40 -63.32
C VAL A 133 44.09 7.45 -63.85
#